data_AF-A0A3C0UHX2-F1
#
_entry.id   AF-A0A3C0UHX2-F1
#
_cell.length_a   1.000
_cell.length_b   1.000
_cell.length_c   1.000
_cell.angle_alpha   90.00
_cell.angle_beta   90.00
_cell.angle_gamma   90.00
#
_symmetry.space_group_name_H-M   'P 1'
#
loop_
_entity.id
_entity.type
_entity.pdbx_description
1 polymer ?
#
loop_
_entity_poly.entity_id
_entity_poly.type
_entity_poly.pdbx_seq_one_letter_code
_entity_poly.pdbx_strand_id
1 'polypeptide(L)'
;LFGQFNAWKKALAMEVTDDKSTLISVAYLGALLAGYASEPLIRLVKLIDHTEINAIAKTITEVRSFGHTSGDDTLFGFFLGLEFLINQEKEQCE
;
A
#
# COMPACT_ATOMS: atom_id res chain seq x y z
N LEU A 1 -11.31 -0.18 1.07
CA LEU A 1 -9.87 -0.03 1.41
C LEU A 1 -9.50 1.39 1.87
N PHE A 2 -9.84 2.49 1.18
CA PHE A 2 -9.25 3.83 1.48
C PHE A 2 -10.24 4.91 1.99
N GLY A 3 -11.29 4.51 2.72
CA GLY A 3 -12.44 5.39 3.01
C GLY A 3 -12.16 6.55 3.96
N GLN A 4 -11.23 6.40 4.91
CA GLN A 4 -11.10 7.32 6.04
C GLN A 4 -10.16 8.53 5.78
N PHE A 5 -9.37 8.53 4.71
CA PHE A 5 -8.31 9.52 4.49
C PHE A 5 -8.61 10.51 3.35
N ASN A 6 -9.79 11.16 3.36
CA ASN A 6 -10.22 12.04 2.26
C ASN A 6 -9.34 13.28 2.05
N ALA A 7 -8.88 13.92 3.13
CA ALA A 7 -7.98 15.07 3.04
C ALA A 7 -6.65 14.69 2.40
N TRP A 8 -6.07 13.57 2.81
CA TRP A 8 -4.83 13.03 2.24
C TRP A 8 -5.00 12.65 0.77
N LYS A 9 -6.08 11.95 0.39
CA LYS A 9 -6.35 11.60 -1.02
C LYS A 9 -6.43 12.86 -1.90
N LYS A 10 -7.06 13.93 -1.41
CA LYS A 10 -7.16 15.19 -2.14
C LYS A 10 -5.80 15.87 -2.28
N ALA A 11 -4.99 15.89 -1.21
CA ALA A 11 -3.63 16.43 -1.27
C ALA A 11 -2.76 15.65 -2.26
N LEU A 12 -2.80 14.32 -2.21
CA LEU A 12 -2.06 13.45 -3.12
C LEU A 12 -2.48 13.69 -4.58
N ALA A 13 -3.77 13.75 -4.86
CA ALA A 13 -4.27 14.00 -6.22
C ALA A 13 -3.84 15.35 -6.81
N MET A 14 -3.55 16.37 -5.98
CA MET A 14 -3.07 17.68 -6.45
C MET A 14 -1.57 17.70 -6.75
N GLU A 15 -0.79 16.82 -6.11
CA GLU A 15 0.68 16.80 -6.24
C GLU A 15 1.20 15.71 -7.19
N VAL A 16 0.39 14.68 -7.47
CA VAL A 16 0.76 13.61 -8.40
C VAL A 16 0.40 14.03 -9.82
N THR A 17 1.32 14.78 -10.43
CA THR A 17 1.24 15.24 -11.81
C THR A 17 2.48 14.80 -12.59
N ASP A 18 2.37 14.74 -13.92
CA ASP A 18 3.44 14.31 -14.83
C ASP A 18 4.62 15.28 -14.94
N ASP A 19 4.45 16.52 -14.48
CA ASP A 19 5.50 17.54 -14.34
C ASP A 19 6.21 17.51 -12.98
N LYS A 20 5.64 16.84 -11.98
CA LYS A 20 6.20 16.74 -10.61
C LYS A 20 6.67 15.33 -10.23
N SER A 21 6.33 14.33 -11.04
CA SER A 21 6.63 12.93 -10.74
C SER A 21 6.94 12.14 -12.01
N THR A 22 7.39 10.90 -11.85
CA THR A 22 7.62 10.01 -12.98
C THR A 22 6.30 9.46 -13.50
N LEU A 23 6.21 9.17 -14.81
CA LEU A 23 5.02 8.54 -15.41
C LEU A 23 4.61 7.24 -14.69
N ILE A 24 5.60 6.48 -14.19
CA ILE A 24 5.36 5.25 -13.44
C ILE A 24 4.66 5.58 -12.11
N SER A 25 5.19 6.53 -11.34
CA SER A 25 4.60 6.96 -10.06
C SER A 25 3.19 7.54 -10.25
N VAL A 26 2.97 8.35 -11.29
CA VAL A 26 1.66 8.91 -11.64
C VAL A 26 0.66 7.79 -11.93
N ALA A 27 1.06 6.78 -12.71
CA ALA A 27 0.18 5.64 -13.03
C ALA A 27 -0.21 4.84 -11.77
N TYR A 28 0.76 4.53 -10.90
CA TYR A 28 0.51 3.77 -9.67
C TYR A 28 -0.39 4.53 -8.68
N LEU A 29 -0.10 5.80 -8.42
CA LEU A 29 -0.85 6.62 -7.47
C LEU A 29 -2.23 7.01 -8.03
N GLY A 30 -2.35 7.21 -9.34
CA GLY A 30 -3.64 7.39 -10.01
C GLY A 30 -4.52 6.15 -9.91
N ALA A 31 -3.96 4.95 -10.15
CA ALA A 31 -4.67 3.69 -9.95
C ALA A 31 -5.13 3.52 -8.50
N LEU A 32 -4.27 3.84 -7.52
CA LEU A 32 -4.60 3.82 -6.09
C LEU A 32 -5.76 4.76 -5.75
N LEU A 33 -5.75 5.99 -6.26
CA LEU A 33 -6.83 6.97 -6.06
C LEU A 33 -8.16 6.51 -6.67
N ALA A 34 -8.11 5.75 -7.77
CA ALA A 34 -9.27 5.10 -8.38
C ALA A 34 -9.70 3.80 -7.66
N GLY A 35 -9.02 3.40 -6.59
CA GLY A 35 -9.35 2.22 -5.79
C GLY A 35 -8.75 0.91 -6.31
N TYR A 36 -7.82 0.98 -7.26
CA TYR A 36 -7.09 -0.16 -7.78
C TYR A 36 -5.74 -0.32 -7.07
N ALA A 37 -5.29 -1.56 -6.93
CA ALA A 37 -3.96 -1.89 -6.46
C ALA A 37 -3.41 -3.06 -7.27
N SER A 38 -2.11 -3.30 -7.20
CA SER A 38 -1.50 -4.45 -7.87
C SER A 38 -2.05 -5.76 -7.31
N GLU A 39 -2.23 -6.75 -8.19
CA GLU A 39 -2.72 -8.09 -7.79
C GLU A 39 -1.91 -8.70 -6.63
N PRO A 40 -0.55 -8.60 -6.61
CA PRO A 40 0.23 -9.12 -5.48
C PRO A 40 -0.12 -8.47 -4.15
N LEU A 41 -0.37 -7.15 -4.12
CA LEU A 41 -0.79 -6.44 -2.90
C LEU A 41 -2.19 -6.87 -2.46
N ILE A 42 -3.13 -7.02 -3.40
CA ILE A 42 -4.48 -7.51 -3.11
C ILE A 42 -4.43 -8.94 -2.56
N ARG A 43 -3.58 -9.81 -3.12
CA ARG A 43 -3.38 -11.18 -2.62
C ARG A 43 -2.82 -11.15 -1.19
N LEU A 44 -1.82 -10.30 -0.93
CA LEU A 44 -1.22 -10.18 0.41
C LEU A 44 -2.26 -9.76 1.46
N VAL A 45 -3.07 -8.73 1.18
CA VAL A 45 -4.13 -8.26 2.08
C VAL A 45 -5.12 -9.38 2.41
N LYS A 46 -5.57 -10.15 1.42
CA LYS A 46 -6.50 -11.26 1.63
C LYS A 46 -5.91 -12.37 2.51
N LEU A 47 -4.60 -12.62 2.44
CA LEU A 47 -3.95 -13.65 3.24
C LEU A 47 -3.81 -13.24 4.71
N ILE A 48 -3.64 -11.94 4.96
CA ILE A 48 -3.55 -11.39 6.33
C ILE A 48 -4.87 -11.62 7.08
N ASP A 49 -6.01 -11.44 6.41
CA ASP A 49 -7.35 -11.69 7.01
C ASP A 49 -7.53 -13.16 7.47
N HIS A 50 -6.78 -14.10 6.87
CA HIS A 50 -6.86 -15.52 7.17
C HIS A 50 -5.73 -16.04 8.06
N THR A 51 -4.77 -15.19 8.44
CA THR A 51 -3.65 -15.51 9.36
C THR A 51 -2.76 -16.69 8.92
N GLU A 52 -2.71 -16.99 7.62
CA GLU A 52 -1.92 -18.10 7.06
C GLU A 52 -0.44 -17.70 6.86
N ILE A 53 0.36 -17.78 7.94
CA ILE A 53 1.75 -17.26 7.99
C ILE A 53 2.62 -17.75 6.82
N ASN A 54 2.54 -19.04 6.48
CA ASN A 54 3.34 -19.61 5.38
C ASN A 54 2.95 -19.04 4.01
N ALA A 55 1.66 -18.82 3.79
CA ALA A 55 1.17 -18.21 2.56
C ALA A 55 1.56 -16.72 2.48
N ILE A 56 1.48 -16.00 3.60
CA ILE A 56 1.92 -14.61 3.72
C ILE A 56 3.41 -14.48 3.36
N ALA A 57 4.28 -15.31 3.95
CA ALA A 57 5.72 -15.29 3.69
C ALA A 57 6.05 -15.57 2.21
N LYS A 58 5.33 -16.51 1.60
CA LYS A 58 5.47 -16.81 0.18
C LYS A 58 5.07 -15.63 -0.69
N THR A 59 3.91 -15.02 -0.43
CA THR A 59 3.44 -13.85 -1.19
C THR A 59 4.34 -12.64 -1.01
N ILE A 60 4.90 -12.39 0.18
CA ILE A 60 5.93 -11.37 0.37
C ILE A 60 7.11 -11.63 -0.56
N THR A 61 7.62 -12.87 -0.60
CA THR A 61 8.73 -13.24 -1.49
C THR A 61 8.37 -13.03 -2.98
N GLU A 62 7.15 -13.37 -3.38
CA GLU A 62 6.64 -13.14 -4.74
C GLU A 62 6.58 -11.63 -5.08
N VAL A 63 6.08 -10.79 -4.17
CA VAL A 63 6.03 -9.33 -4.34
C VAL A 63 7.44 -8.76 -4.50
N ARG A 64 8.40 -9.20 -3.67
CA ARG A 64 9.81 -8.76 -3.77
C ARG A 64 10.47 -9.19 -5.07
N SER A 65 10.06 -10.33 -5.64
CA SER A 65 10.58 -10.82 -6.91
C SER A 65 10.03 -10.07 -8.13
N PHE A 66 8.93 -9.33 -7.98
CA PHE A 66 8.29 -8.57 -9.04
C PHE A 66 8.71 -7.08 -8.99
N GLY A 67 9.38 -6.60 -10.04
CA GLY A 67 9.81 -5.21 -10.15
C GLY A 67 10.86 -4.86 -9.08
N HIS A 68 12.12 -5.19 -9.37
CA HIS A 68 13.33 -5.17 -8.51
C HIS A 68 13.39 -4.17 -7.33
N THR A 69 12.88 -2.94 -7.48
CA THR A 69 12.80 -1.92 -6.41
C THR A 69 11.36 -1.61 -5.99
N SER A 70 10.43 -1.54 -6.94
CA SER A 70 9.02 -1.22 -6.69
C SER A 70 8.30 -2.20 -5.76
N GLY A 71 8.71 -3.48 -5.75
CA GLY A 71 8.14 -4.49 -4.86
C GLY A 71 8.50 -4.26 -3.40
N ASP A 72 9.78 -4.00 -3.13
CA ASP A 72 10.28 -3.67 -1.78
C ASP A 72 9.69 -2.34 -1.28
N ASP A 73 9.63 -1.30 -2.13
CA ASP A 73 9.02 -0.02 -1.78
C ASP A 73 7.53 -0.16 -1.41
N THR A 74 6.79 -1.01 -2.15
CA THR A 74 5.37 -1.29 -1.87
C THR A 74 5.19 -1.98 -0.53
N LEU A 75 6.01 -3.00 -0.23
CA LEU A 75 5.94 -3.73 1.04
C LEU A 75 6.32 -2.83 2.22
N PHE A 76 7.33 -1.99 2.05
CA PHE A 76 7.74 -1.04 3.08
C PHE A 76 6.63 -0.02 3.37
N GLY A 77 6.03 0.57 2.33
CA GLY A 77 4.89 1.48 2.49
C GLY A 77 3.69 0.80 3.17
N PHE A 78 3.42 -0.46 2.82
CA PHE A 78 2.36 -1.25 3.45
C PHE A 78 2.65 -1.52 4.94
N PHE A 79 3.88 -1.88 5.28
CA PHE A 79 4.33 -2.07 6.67
C PHE A 79 4.18 -0.79 7.50
N LEU A 80 4.64 0.36 6.99
CA LEU A 80 4.48 1.65 7.67
C LEU A 80 2.99 1.98 7.92
N GLY A 81 2.12 1.66 6.96
CA GLY A 81 0.67 1.82 7.12
C GLY A 81 0.10 0.97 8.25
N LEU A 82 0.51 -0.30 8.37
CA LEU A 82 0.09 -1.19 9.45
C LEU A 82 0.58 -0.68 10.82
N GLU A 83 1.87 -0.30 10.91
CA GLU A 83 2.44 0.25 12.14
C GLU A 83 1.72 1.53 12.59
N PHE A 84 1.39 2.42 11.64
CA PHE A 84 0.60 3.61 11.95
C PHE A 84 -0.75 3.26 12.57
N LEU A 85 -1.48 2.30 11.97
CA LEU A 85 -2.78 1.87 12.49
C LEU A 85 -2.68 1.23 13.88
N ILE A 86 -1.70 0.33 14.07
CA ILE A 86 -1.45 -0.33 15.36
C ILE A 86 -1.13 0.68 16.46
N ASN A 87 -0.34 1.71 16.14
CA ASN A 87 0.03 2.74 17.12
C ASN A 87 -1.14 3.69 17.44
N GLN A 88 -2.01 3.99 16.47
CA GLN A 88 -3.24 4.75 16.71
C GLN A 88 -4.23 4.01 17.64
N GLU A 89 -4.32 2.68 17.55
CA GLU A 89 -5.17 1.89 18.47
C GLU A 89 -4.66 1.91 19.91
N LYS A 90 -3.33 1.99 20.11
CA LYS A 90 -2.72 2.07 21.44
C LYS A 90 -3.00 3.42 22.12
N GLU A 91 -2.88 4.53 21.37
CA GLU A 91 -3.16 5.88 21.87
C GLU A 91 -4.65 6.10 22.23
N GLN A 92 -5.57 5.29 21.69
CA GLN A 92 -7.01 5.36 22.01
C GLN A 92 -7.41 4.53 23.24
N CYS A 93 -6.54 3.64 23.72
CA CYS A 93 -6.77 2.79 24.88
C CYS A 93 -6.08 3.30 26.17
N GLU A 94 -5.29 4.37 26.07
CA GLU A 94 -4.66 5.10 27.18
C GLU A 94 -5.45 6.37 27.52
#